data_AF-A0A0L7KJI7-F1
#
_entry.id   AF-A0A0L7KJI7-F1
#
_cell.length_a   1.000
_cell.length_b   1.000
_cell.length_c   1.000
_cell.angle_alpha   90.00
_cell.angle_beta   90.00
_cell.angle_gamma   90.00
#
_symmetry.space_group_name_H-M   'P 1'
#
loop_
_entity.id
_entity.type
_entity.pdbx_description
1 polymer ?
#
loop_
_entity_poly.entity_id
_entity_poly.type
_entity_poly.pdbx_seq_one_letter_code
_entity_poly.pdbx_strand_id
1 'polypeptide(L)'
;MYFVIEEWKNVIIKPSQLGPRYQQYIEDMLRNSVEGQCSVKYGYVICVIRIIHSEPGRVQDGTGMIVVKVKYQAIVFKPFKDEF
;
A
#
# COMPACT_ATOMS: atom_id res chain seq x y z
N MET A 1 11.99 17.65 1.76
CA MET A 1 11.74 17.23 3.16
C MET A 1 11.09 15.84 3.20
N TYR A 2 11.15 15.15 4.33
CA TYR A 2 10.47 13.86 4.57
C TYR A 2 9.18 14.03 5.38
N PHE A 3 8.14 13.27 5.03
CA PHE A 3 6.82 13.34 5.71
C PHE A 3 6.26 11.95 5.94
N VAL A 4 5.41 11.83 6.95
CA VAL A 4 4.53 10.67 7.12
C VAL A 4 3.18 10.97 6.50
N ILE A 5 2.70 10.09 5.64
CA ILE A 5 1.35 10.16 5.06
C ILE A 5 0.53 8.96 5.49
N GLU A 6 -0.80 9.10 5.41
CA GLU A 6 -1.74 7.99 5.46
C GLU A 6 -2.54 7.93 4.16
N GLU A 7 -2.60 6.77 3.51
CA GLU A 7 -3.34 6.62 2.26
C GLU A 7 -4.05 5.26 2.20
N TRP A 8 -5.13 5.20 1.43
CA TRP A 8 -5.83 3.96 1.12
C TRP A 8 -5.35 3.38 -0.21
N LYS A 9 -5.15 2.06 -0.25
CA LYS A 9 -4.75 1.33 -1.46
C LYS A 9 -5.48 0.00 -1.55
N ASN A 10 -5.90 -0.36 -2.75
CA ASN A 10 -6.39 -1.69 -3.06
C ASN A 10 -5.20 -2.60 -3.38
N VAL A 11 -5.12 -3.71 -2.66
CA VAL A 11 -4.15 -4.79 -2.86
C VAL A 11 -4.89 -5.98 -3.45
N ILE A 12 -4.30 -6.63 -4.45
CA ILE A 12 -4.90 -7.78 -5.14
C ILE A 12 -4.13 -9.04 -4.73
N ILE A 13 -4.86 -10.03 -4.22
CA ILE A 13 -4.33 -11.31 -3.72
C ILE A 13 -4.87 -12.44 -4.58
N LYS A 14 -4.01 -13.40 -4.93
CA LYS A 14 -4.41 -14.60 -5.67
C LYS A 14 -5.15 -15.58 -4.74
N PRO A 15 -6.14 -16.35 -5.22
CA PRO A 15 -6.80 -17.37 -4.43
C PRO A 15 -5.84 -18.40 -3.79
N SER A 16 -4.74 -18.72 -4.48
CA SER A 16 -3.71 -19.64 -3.97
C SER A 16 -2.90 -19.09 -2.79
N GLN A 17 -2.98 -17.79 -2.50
CA GLN A 17 -2.30 -17.13 -1.40
C GLN A 17 -3.21 -16.97 -0.16
N LEU A 18 -4.45 -17.46 -0.23
CA LEU A 18 -5.33 -17.56 0.92
C LEU A 18 -4.79 -18.59 1.93
N GLY A 19 -5.14 -18.40 3.21
CA GLY A 19 -4.72 -19.29 4.30
C GLY A 19 -3.86 -18.58 5.35
N PRO A 20 -3.02 -19.32 6.11
CA PRO A 20 -2.34 -18.80 7.30
C PRO A 20 -1.43 -17.59 7.05
N ARG A 21 -0.88 -17.46 5.83
CA ARG A 21 0.03 -16.36 5.44
C ARG A 21 -0.67 -15.20 4.73
N TYR A 22 -1.99 -15.18 4.74
CA TYR A 22 -2.78 -14.18 4.01
C TYR A 22 -2.40 -12.73 4.35
N GLN A 23 -2.20 -12.42 5.64
CA GLN A 23 -1.78 -11.09 6.07
C GLN A 23 -0.38 -10.70 5.57
N GLN A 24 0.57 -11.65 5.56
CA GLN A 24 1.91 -11.42 5.03
C GLN A 24 1.86 -11.10 3.53
N TYR A 25 1.06 -11.85 2.76
CA TYR A 25 0.91 -11.56 1.34
C TYR A 25 0.26 -10.20 1.07
N ILE A 26 -0.66 -9.74 1.91
CA ILE A 26 -1.21 -8.38 1.80
C ILE A 26 -0.12 -7.33 2.03
N GLU A 27 0.69 -7.50 3.08
CA GLU A 27 1.77 -6.58 3.40
C GLU A 27 2.83 -6.55 2.30
N ASP A 28 3.30 -7.71 1.84
CA ASP A 28 4.29 -7.82 0.78
C ASP A 28 3.79 -7.16 -0.52
N MET A 29 2.55 -7.46 -0.92
CA MET A 29 1.97 -6.89 -2.13
C MET A 29 1.75 -5.37 -2.00
N LEU A 30 1.38 -4.89 -0.82
CA LEU A 30 1.29 -3.45 -0.56
C LEU A 30 2.65 -2.79 -0.72
N ARG A 31 3.67 -3.27 0.00
CA ARG A 31 5.04 -2.73 -0.02
C ARG A 31 5.59 -2.70 -1.44
N ASN A 32 5.53 -3.83 -2.14
CA ASN A 32 5.98 -3.95 -3.52
C ASN A 32 5.24 -3.01 -4.48
N SER A 33 3.97 -2.69 -4.21
CA SER A 33 3.19 -1.81 -5.06
C SER A 33 3.42 -0.32 -4.80
N VAL A 34 3.90 0.08 -3.63
CA VAL A 34 3.94 1.50 -3.23
C VAL A 34 5.35 2.00 -2.94
N GLU A 35 6.24 1.17 -2.40
CA GLU A 35 7.62 1.57 -2.13
C GLU A 35 8.33 1.83 -3.46
N GLY A 36 9.05 2.95 -3.52
CA GLY A 36 9.73 3.42 -4.72
C GLY A 36 8.83 4.06 -5.78
N GLN A 37 7.54 4.26 -5.52
CA GLN A 37 6.62 4.91 -6.47
C GLN A 37 6.57 6.43 -6.27
N CYS A 38 6.44 7.17 -7.38
CA CYS A 38 6.19 8.60 -7.36
C CYS A 38 4.68 8.89 -7.29
N SER A 39 4.24 9.55 -6.22
CA SER A 39 2.92 10.15 -6.11
C SER A 39 2.98 11.63 -6.49
N VAL A 40 2.11 12.07 -7.41
CA VAL A 40 1.98 13.50 -7.75
C VAL A 40 1.59 14.33 -6.51
N LYS A 41 0.76 13.75 -5.63
CA LYS A 41 0.28 14.43 -4.43
C LYS A 41 1.36 14.46 -3.34
N TYR A 42 2.04 13.35 -3.10
CA TYR A 42 2.89 13.16 -1.91
C TYR A 42 4.39 13.08 -2.18
N GLY A 43 4.83 13.06 -3.44
CA GLY A 43 6.23 12.87 -3.81
C GLY A 43 6.63 11.39 -3.87
N TYR A 44 7.91 11.12 -3.69
CA TYR A 44 8.49 9.78 -3.77
C TYR A 44 8.23 8.98 -2.50
N VAL A 45 7.61 7.81 -2.61
CA VAL A 45 7.35 6.92 -1.46
C VAL A 45 8.61 6.11 -1.18
N ILE A 46 9.18 6.28 0.02
CA ILE A 46 10.43 5.63 0.41
C ILE A 46 10.14 4.25 0.99
N CYS A 47 9.31 4.21 2.03
CA CYS A 47 9.02 2.98 2.76
C CYS A 47 7.66 3.05 3.46
N VAL A 48 6.95 1.93 3.48
CA VAL A 48 5.75 1.74 4.29
C VAL A 48 6.17 1.49 5.74
N ILE A 49 5.65 2.29 6.66
CA ILE A 49 5.91 2.14 8.10
C ILE A 49 5.09 0.96 8.63
N ARG A 50 3.77 0.98 8.37
CA ARG A 50 2.82 -0.03 8.85
C ARG A 50 1.50 0.05 8.12
N ILE A 51 0.74 -1.04 8.20
CA ILE A 51 -0.69 -1.08 7.89
C ILE A 51 -1.46 -0.63 9.13
N ILE A 52 -2.34 0.37 8.96
CA ILE A 52 -3.20 0.91 10.03
C ILE A 52 -4.50 0.11 10.10
N HIS A 53 -5.05 -0.22 8.94
CA HIS A 53 -6.34 -0.89 8.83
C HIS A 53 -6.40 -1.73 7.55
N SER A 54 -7.07 -2.89 7.63
CA SER A 54 -7.37 -3.73 6.49
C SER A 54 -8.85 -4.06 6.52
N GLU A 55 -9.56 -3.71 5.45
CA GLU A 55 -10.94 -4.13 5.26
C GLU A 55 -10.99 -5.63 4.89
N PRO A 56 -12.13 -6.31 5.09
CA PRO A 56 -12.32 -7.67 4.58
C PRO A 56 -12.12 -7.75 3.07
N GLY A 57 -11.38 -8.75 2.61
CA GLY A 57 -11.17 -8.99 1.19
C GLY A 57 -12.46 -9.35 0.46
N ARG A 58 -12.67 -8.78 -0.72
CA ARG A 58 -13.82 -9.07 -1.60
C ARG A 58 -13.34 -9.77 -2.86
N VAL A 59 -14.09 -10.77 -3.32
CA VAL A 59 -13.80 -11.44 -4.58
C VAL A 59 -14.18 -10.52 -5.73
N GLN A 60 -13.27 -10.34 -6.68
CA GLN A 60 -13.49 -9.60 -7.90
C GLN A 60 -14.23 -10.49 -8.91
N ASP A 61 -15.31 -9.95 -9.47
CA ASP A 61 -16.09 -10.63 -10.49
C ASP A 61 -15.25 -10.91 -11.75
N GLY A 62 -15.43 -12.10 -12.33
CA GLY A 62 -14.75 -12.52 -13.57
C GLY A 62 -13.33 -13.07 -13.38
N THR A 63 -12.54 -12.52 -12.46
CA THR A 63 -11.14 -12.99 -12.23
C THR A 63 -11.02 -13.94 -11.03
N GLY A 64 -11.94 -13.87 -10.06
CA GLY A 64 -11.85 -14.61 -8.81
C GLY A 64 -10.74 -14.12 -7.87
N MET A 65 -10.04 -13.03 -8.22
CA MET A 65 -8.99 -12.44 -7.37
C MET A 65 -9.60 -11.78 -6.13
N ILE A 66 -8.84 -11.69 -5.05
CA ILE A 66 -9.30 -11.07 -3.81
C ILE A 66 -8.76 -9.66 -3.73
N VAL A 67 -9.64 -8.67 -3.71
CA VAL A 67 -9.29 -7.26 -3.53
C VAL A 67 -9.45 -6.90 -2.06
N VAL A 68 -8.37 -6.42 -1.46
CA VAL A 68 -8.31 -6.00 -0.07
C VAL A 68 -8.00 -4.52 -0.04
N LYS A 69 -8.86 -3.73 0.60
CA LYS A 69 -8.62 -2.29 0.75
C LYS A 69 -7.90 -2.04 2.07
N VAL A 70 -6.73 -1.44 1.98
CA VAL A 70 -5.78 -1.30 3.09
C VAL A 70 -5.46 0.17 3.30
N LYS A 71 -5.52 0.64 4.55
CA LYS A 71 -5.01 1.95 4.96
C LYS A 71 -3.61 1.77 5.53
N TYR A 72 -2.64 2.51 5.01
CA TYR A 72 -1.24 2.38 5.41
C TYR A 72 -0.60 3.72 5.71
N GLN A 73 0.47 3.68 6.51
CA GLN A 73 1.36 4.81 6.77
C GLN A 73 2.67 4.61 6.00
N ALA A 74 3.17 5.68 5.37
CA ALA A 74 4.43 5.64 4.65
C ALA A 74 5.24 6.93 4.84
N ILE A 75 6.56 6.79 4.75
CA ILE A 75 7.48 7.92 4.65
C ILE A 75 7.61 8.30 3.18
N VAL A 76 7.39 9.58 2.87
CA VAL A 76 7.56 10.15 1.54
C VAL A 76 8.60 11.25 1.54
N PHE A 77 9.30 11.38 0.42
CA PHE A 77 10.15 12.53 0.12
C PHE A 77 9.44 13.43 -0.88
N LYS A 78 9.23 14.69 -0.48
CA LYS A 78 8.73 15.73 -1.38
C LYS A 78 9.57 16.99 -1.17
N PRO A 79 10.28 17.49 -2.20
CA PRO A 79 10.97 18.77 -2.11
C PRO A 79 9.95 19.90 -2.14
N PHE A 80 10.21 20.95 -1.38
CA PHE A 80 9.44 22.20 -1.41
C PHE A 80 10.29 23.32 -1.99
N LYS A 81 9.62 24.31 -2.59
CA LYS A 81 10.31 25.51 -3.05
C LYS A 81 10.90 26.21 -1.82
N ASP A 82 12.15 26.66 -1.95
CA ASP A 82 12.89 27.40 -0.92
C ASP A 82 13.27 26.57 0.33
N GLU A 83 13.37 25.25 0.18
CA GLU A 83 13.98 24.36 1.18
C GLU A 83 15.51 24.52 1.12
N PHE A 84 16.13 25.04 2.20
CA PHE A 84 17.57 25.25 2.35
C PHE A 84 18.21 24.18 3.24
#